data_AF-A0A915NDZ9-F1
#
_entry.id   AF-A0A915NDZ9-F1
#
_cell.length_a   1.000
_cell.length_b   1.000
_cell.length_c   1.000
_cell.angle_alpha   90.00
_cell.angle_beta   90.00
_cell.angle_gamma   90.00
#
_symmetry.space_group_name_H-M   'P 1'
#
loop_
_entity.id
_entity.type
_entity.pdbx_description
1 polymer ?
#
loop_
_entity_poly.entity_id
_entity_poly.type
_entity_poly.pdbx_seq_one_letter_code
_entity_poly.pdbx_strand_id
1 'polypeptide(L)'
;MAAEIVAKNLSNVLKSVYELAAIYSVDVRLVAVSKTFSVDSIIACYDKGQRHFGENYIDEFESKAKELVSRGVHDINWHFIGRLQSNKLKKICEIPGLWCIETLDNKKHADLLQSIMANDKKPLKA
;
A
#
# COMPACT_ATOMS: atom_id res chain seq x y z
N MET A 1 -11.33 -17.64 11.33
CA MET A 1 -10.27 -18.61 10.99
C MET A 1 -9.26 -18.04 9.97
N ALA A 2 -9.66 -17.67 8.74
CA ALA A 2 -8.72 -17.15 7.74
C ALA A 2 -8.01 -15.84 8.17
N ALA A 3 -8.75 -14.84 8.63
CA ALA A 3 -8.20 -13.55 9.08
C ALA A 3 -7.25 -13.70 10.30
N GLU A 4 -7.54 -14.63 11.20
CA GLU A 4 -6.71 -14.91 12.37
C GLU A 4 -5.37 -15.57 11.98
N ILE A 5 -5.40 -16.49 11.01
CA ILE A 5 -4.19 -17.09 10.43
C ILE A 5 -3.33 -15.98 9.79
N VAL A 6 -3.95 -15.05 9.05
CA VAL A 6 -3.25 -13.92 8.42
C VAL A 6 -2.56 -13.04 9.46
N ALA A 7 -3.26 -12.66 10.53
CA ALA A 7 -2.69 -11.85 11.61
C ALA A 7 -1.53 -12.56 12.35
N LYS A 8 -1.64 -13.89 12.54
CA LYS A 8 -0.57 -14.71 13.10
C LYS A 8 0.65 -14.74 12.17
N ASN A 9 0.43 -14.94 10.87
CA ASN A 9 1.51 -14.97 9.88
C ASN A 9 2.24 -13.63 9.80
N LEU A 10 1.50 -12.52 9.81
CA LEU A 10 2.08 -11.17 9.87
C LEU A 10 3.00 -11.02 11.08
N SER A 11 2.55 -11.44 12.26
CA SER A 11 3.33 -11.34 13.50
C SER A 11 4.66 -12.11 13.41
N ASN A 12 4.62 -13.31 12.80
CA ASN A 12 5.83 -14.11 12.57
C ASN A 12 6.80 -13.44 11.60
N VAL A 13 6.30 -12.89 10.49
CA VAL A 13 7.12 -12.21 9.49
C VAL A 13 7.75 -10.94 10.07
N LEU A 14 6.97 -10.12 10.79
CA LEU A 14 7.49 -8.91 11.43
C LEU A 14 8.62 -9.23 12.40
N LYS A 15 8.45 -10.28 13.22
CA LYS A 15 9.49 -10.74 14.13
C LYS A 15 10.79 -11.07 13.38
N SER A 16 10.71 -11.92 12.35
CA SER A 16 11.90 -12.31 11.58
C SER A 16 12.56 -11.12 10.86
N VAL A 17 11.76 -10.22 10.29
CA VAL A 17 12.27 -9.04 9.58
C VAL A 17 12.99 -8.10 10.53
N TYR A 18 12.42 -7.80 11.71
CA TYR A 18 13.05 -6.91 12.67
C TYR A 18 14.28 -7.51 13.35
N GLU A 19 14.30 -8.82 13.61
CA GLU A 19 15.49 -9.53 14.09
C GLU A 19 16.64 -9.39 13.08
N LEU A 20 16.39 -9.62 11.79
CA LEU A 20 17.40 -9.46 10.74
C LEU A 20 17.81 -8.00 10.54
N ALA A 21 16.86 -7.07 10.54
CA ALA A 21 17.12 -5.65 10.40
C ALA A 21 18.05 -5.11 11.50
N ALA A 22 17.83 -5.56 12.74
CA ALA A 22 18.71 -5.26 13.88
C ALA A 22 20.12 -5.84 13.68
N ILE A 23 20.24 -7.10 13.24
CA ILE A 23 21.54 -7.74 12.98
C ILE A 23 22.34 -6.96 11.95
N TYR A 24 21.71 -6.53 10.87
CA TYR A 24 22.37 -5.82 9.78
C TYR A 24 22.38 -4.29 9.94
N SER A 25 21.81 -3.76 11.03
CA SER A 25 21.67 -2.31 11.29
C SER A 25 21.06 -1.55 10.11
N VAL A 26 20.01 -2.13 9.51
CA VAL A 26 19.27 -1.53 8.38
C VAL A 26 17.88 -1.12 8.83
N ASP A 27 17.41 0.02 8.33
CA ASP A 27 16.00 0.40 8.47
C ASP A 27 15.18 -0.29 7.38
N VAL A 28 14.06 -0.91 7.77
CA VAL A 28 13.23 -1.70 6.86
C VAL A 28 11.76 -1.41 7.07
N ARG A 29 11.02 -1.41 5.97
CA ARG A 29 9.56 -1.31 5.95
C ARG A 29 8.97 -2.60 5.36
N LEU A 30 8.14 -3.28 6.14
CA LEU A 30 7.32 -4.37 5.60
C LEU A 30 6.11 -3.79 4.86
N VAL A 31 5.98 -4.09 3.57
CA VAL A 31 4.78 -3.81 2.77
C VAL A 31 4.00 -5.11 2.59
N ALA A 32 2.81 -5.22 3.20
CA ALA A 32 1.97 -6.40 3.11
C ALA A 32 1.19 -6.40 1.79
N VAL A 33 1.52 -7.30 0.87
CA VAL A 33 0.83 -7.40 -0.43
C VAL A 33 -0.55 -8.03 -0.24
N SER A 34 -1.61 -7.26 -0.49
CA SER A 34 -2.99 -7.64 -0.18
C SER A 34 -3.83 -8.02 -1.41
N LYS A 35 -3.26 -8.02 -2.61
CA LYS A 35 -3.95 -8.48 -3.83
C LYS A 35 -4.55 -9.87 -3.60
N THR A 36 -5.77 -10.10 -4.06
CA THR A 36 -6.55 -11.35 -3.86
C THR A 36 -6.97 -11.67 -2.42
N PHE A 37 -6.60 -10.83 -1.43
CA PHE A 37 -7.10 -10.94 -0.05
C PHE A 37 -8.29 -10.02 0.18
N SER A 38 -9.19 -10.45 1.08
CA SER A 38 -10.38 -9.68 1.47
C SER A 38 -10.04 -8.47 2.34
N VAL A 39 -10.97 -7.51 2.41
CA VAL A 39 -10.88 -6.37 3.34
C VAL A 39 -10.77 -6.82 4.79
N ASP A 40 -11.46 -7.89 5.21
CA ASP A 40 -11.32 -8.44 6.57
C ASP A 40 -9.91 -8.95 6.87
N SER A 41 -9.20 -9.47 5.86
CA SER A 41 -7.80 -9.89 6.02
C SER A 41 -6.88 -8.69 6.21
N ILE A 42 -7.17 -7.59 5.50
CA ILE A 42 -6.45 -6.31 5.65
C ILE A 42 -6.71 -5.73 7.05
N ILE A 43 -7.96 -5.74 7.52
CA ILE A 43 -8.32 -5.27 8.86
C ILE A 43 -7.61 -6.09 9.93
N ALA A 44 -7.57 -7.42 9.81
CA ALA A 44 -6.86 -8.26 10.77
C ALA A 44 -5.35 -7.95 10.85
N CYS A 45 -4.71 -7.60 9.73
CA CYS A 45 -3.33 -7.09 9.72
C CYS A 45 -3.24 -5.68 10.32
N TYR A 46 -4.20 -4.82 9.98
CA TYR A 46 -4.27 -3.44 10.44
C TYR A 46 -4.38 -3.36 11.98
N ASP A 47 -5.20 -4.23 12.58
CA ASP A 47 -5.37 -4.34 14.04
C ASP A 47 -4.09 -4.81 14.75
N LYS A 48 -3.15 -5.40 14.01
CA LYS A 48 -1.79 -5.74 14.49
C LYS A 48 -0.76 -4.64 14.29
N GLY A 49 -1.19 -3.46 13.84
CA GLY A 49 -0.32 -2.31 13.62
C GLY A 49 0.25 -2.22 12.19
N GLN A 50 -0.10 -3.14 11.29
CA GLN A 50 0.31 -3.00 9.89
C GLN A 50 -0.34 -1.76 9.28
N ARG A 51 0.44 -0.94 8.59
CA ARG A 51 -0.05 0.26 7.90
C ARG A 51 0.30 0.30 6.42
N HIS A 52 1.39 -0.36 6.03
CA HIS A 52 1.85 -0.36 4.64
C HIS A 52 1.31 -1.57 3.89
N PHE A 53 0.50 -1.34 2.86
CA PHE A 53 -0.12 -2.40 2.06
C PHE A 53 0.15 -2.21 0.57
N GLY A 54 0.32 -3.32 -0.16
CA GLY A 54 0.65 -3.33 -1.57
C GLY A 54 -0.50 -3.85 -2.44
N GLU A 55 -0.87 -3.10 -3.49
CA GLU A 55 -1.87 -3.52 -4.48
C GLU A 55 -1.35 -3.50 -5.91
N ASN A 56 -1.85 -4.43 -6.72
CA ASN A 56 -1.44 -4.61 -8.11
C ASN A 56 -2.44 -4.04 -9.12
N TYR A 57 -3.73 -4.05 -8.78
CA TYR A 57 -4.80 -3.71 -9.72
C TYR A 57 -5.55 -2.49 -9.21
N ILE A 58 -5.68 -1.46 -10.05
CA ILE A 58 -6.22 -0.16 -9.65
C ILE A 58 -7.68 -0.26 -9.21
N ASP A 59 -8.48 -1.10 -9.86
CA ASP A 59 -9.90 -1.24 -9.53
C ASP A 59 -10.11 -1.97 -8.19
N GLU A 60 -9.30 -3.02 -7.93
CA GLU A 60 -9.28 -3.71 -6.63
C GLU A 60 -8.80 -2.77 -5.52
N PHE A 61 -7.73 -2.02 -5.78
CA PHE A 61 -7.20 -1.03 -4.86
C PHE A 61 -8.25 0.05 -4.52
N GLU A 62 -8.87 0.66 -5.52
CA GLU A 62 -9.89 1.69 -5.32
C GLU A 62 -11.06 1.15 -4.49
N SER A 63 -11.54 -0.05 -4.81
CA SER A 63 -12.63 -0.69 -4.07
C SER A 63 -12.27 -0.91 -2.60
N LYS A 64 -11.10 -1.52 -2.34
CA LYS A 64 -10.64 -1.79 -0.97
C LYS A 64 -10.41 -0.51 -0.17
N ALA A 65 -9.76 0.49 -0.76
CA ALA A 65 -9.48 1.75 -0.09
C ALA A 65 -10.77 2.45 0.34
N LYS A 66 -11.79 2.49 -0.53
CA LYS A 66 -13.10 3.07 -0.20
C LYS A 66 -13.83 2.28 0.89
N GLU A 67 -13.82 0.96 0.80
CA GLU A 67 -14.46 0.09 1.80
C GLU A 67 -13.78 0.20 3.17
N LEU A 68 -12.45 0.27 3.21
CA LEU A 68 -11.71 0.45 4.46
C LEU A 68 -12.02 1.80 5.11
N VAL A 69 -12.06 2.88 4.31
CA VAL A 69 -12.47 4.20 4.80
C VAL A 69 -13.91 4.17 5.32
N SER A 70 -14.85 3.51 4.65
CA SER A 70 -16.24 3.42 5.15
C SER A 70 -16.36 2.60 6.44
N ARG A 71 -15.41 1.70 6.69
CA ARG A 71 -15.30 0.91 7.93
C ARG A 71 -14.47 1.58 9.03
N GLY A 72 -14.09 2.84 8.87
CA GLY A 72 -13.36 3.61 9.90
C GLY A 72 -11.84 3.43 9.88
N VAL A 73 -11.29 2.84 8.83
CA VAL A 73 -9.84 2.62 8.67
C VAL A 73 -9.27 3.72 7.77
N HIS A 74 -8.47 4.63 8.33
CA HIS A 74 -8.12 5.91 7.67
C HIS A 74 -6.62 6.17 7.46
N ASP A 75 -5.74 5.42 8.11
CA ASP A 75 -4.28 5.64 8.16
C ASP A 75 -3.47 4.54 7.45
N ILE A 76 -4.06 3.92 6.42
CA ILE A 76 -3.32 2.99 5.55
C ILE A 76 -2.44 3.77 4.56
N ASN A 77 -1.20 3.32 4.44
CA ASN A 77 -0.22 3.75 3.45
C ASN A 77 -0.20 2.74 2.29
N TRP A 78 -0.86 3.07 1.19
CA TRP A 78 -0.93 2.20 0.03
C TRP A 78 0.25 2.36 -0.92
N HIS A 79 0.85 1.23 -1.27
CA HIS A 79 1.88 1.10 -2.28
C HIS A 79 1.24 0.47 -3.52
N PHE A 80 1.32 1.15 -4.64
CA PHE A 80 0.97 0.53 -5.90
C PHE A 80 2.20 -0.17 -6.48
N ILE A 81 2.12 -1.49 -6.58
CA ILE A 81 3.22 -2.36 -7.03
C ILE A 81 2.90 -3.06 -8.37
N GLY A 82 1.78 -2.71 -8.97
CA GLY A 82 1.36 -3.21 -10.28
C GLY A 82 1.93 -2.40 -11.43
N ARG A 83 1.77 -2.90 -12.66
CA ARG A 83 2.17 -2.16 -13.86
C ARG A 83 1.22 -0.97 -14.06
N LEU A 84 1.78 0.24 -14.13
CA LEU A 84 1.00 1.47 -14.30
C LEU A 84 0.96 1.93 -15.75
N GLN A 85 -0.25 2.03 -16.30
CA GLN A 85 -0.49 2.64 -17.61
C GLN A 85 -0.71 4.15 -17.46
N SER A 86 -0.23 4.93 -18.43
CA SER A 86 -0.29 6.40 -18.38
C SER A 86 -1.71 6.97 -18.22
N ASN A 87 -2.69 6.38 -18.90
CA ASN A 87 -4.10 6.77 -18.81
C ASN A 87 -4.75 6.47 -17.44
N LYS A 88 -4.10 5.71 -16.57
CA LYS A 88 -4.59 5.39 -15.22
C LYS A 88 -3.91 6.20 -14.12
N LEU A 89 -2.90 7.01 -14.44
CA LEU A 89 -2.17 7.86 -13.48
C LEU A 89 -3.11 8.80 -12.71
N LYS A 90 -4.05 9.44 -13.39
CA LYS A 90 -5.02 10.33 -12.73
C LYS A 90 -5.88 9.57 -11.72
N LYS A 91 -6.44 8.43 -12.15
CA LYS A 91 -7.31 7.58 -11.34
C LYS A 91 -6.60 7.11 -10.07
N ILE A 92 -5.37 6.60 -10.18
CA ILE A 92 -4.66 6.09 -9.01
C ILE A 92 -4.36 7.18 -7.98
N CYS A 93 -4.01 8.39 -8.44
CA CYS A 93 -3.73 9.53 -7.56
C CYS A 93 -4.95 9.97 -6.74
N GLU A 94 -6.17 9.63 -7.17
CA GLU A 94 -7.42 9.96 -6.49
C GLU A 94 -7.79 8.95 -5.40
N ILE A 95 -7.10 7.81 -5.31
CA ILE A 95 -7.39 6.78 -4.32
C ILE A 95 -6.89 7.23 -2.93
N PRO A 96 -7.75 7.21 -1.89
CA PRO A 96 -7.37 7.59 -0.53
C PRO A 96 -6.21 6.74 0.01
N GLY A 97 -5.27 7.40 0.68
CA GLY A 97 -4.12 6.74 1.30
C GLY A 97 -3.05 6.26 0.32
N LEU A 98 -3.11 6.62 -0.97
CA LEU A 98 -1.98 6.40 -1.89
C LEU A 98 -0.72 7.05 -1.30
N TRP A 99 0.29 6.22 -1.05
CA TRP A 99 1.53 6.60 -0.38
C TRP A 99 2.73 6.55 -1.34
N CYS A 100 2.82 5.49 -2.16
CA CYS A 100 3.89 5.33 -3.15
C CYS A 100 3.39 4.58 -4.40
N ILE A 101 4.02 4.87 -5.53
CA ILE A 101 3.94 4.08 -6.77
C ILE A 101 5.33 3.49 -7.01
N GLU A 102 5.49 2.19 -6.74
CA GLU A 102 6.78 1.48 -6.74
C GLU A 102 7.27 1.12 -8.16
N THR A 103 6.42 1.31 -9.18
CA THR A 103 6.63 0.79 -10.54
C THR A 103 6.86 1.88 -11.58
N LEU A 104 7.28 3.06 -11.14
CA LEU A 104 7.47 4.20 -12.01
C LEU A 104 8.82 4.07 -12.74
N ASP A 105 8.78 3.71 -14.03
CA ASP A 105 9.94 3.24 -14.79
C ASP A 105 10.42 4.20 -15.88
N ASN A 106 9.72 5.32 -16.11
CA ASN A 106 10.09 6.26 -17.15
C ASN A 106 9.76 7.72 -16.81
N LYS A 107 10.58 8.63 -17.36
CA LYS A 107 10.47 10.07 -17.11
C LYS A 107 9.11 10.65 -17.52
N LYS A 108 8.52 10.20 -18.63
CA LYS A 108 7.22 10.74 -19.11
C LYS A 108 6.12 10.47 -18.09
N HIS A 109 6.09 9.29 -17.48
CA HIS A 109 5.15 8.96 -16.40
C HIS A 109 5.42 9.80 -15.15
N ALA A 110 6.69 10.06 -14.81
CA ALA A 110 7.07 10.88 -13.66
C ALA A 110 6.61 12.33 -13.83
N ASP A 111 6.87 12.92 -15.01
CA ASP A 111 6.46 14.30 -15.34
C ASP A 111 4.92 14.45 -15.32
N LEU A 112 4.19 13.45 -15.84
CA LEU A 112 2.74 13.44 -15.82
C LEU A 112 2.20 13.29 -14.38
N LEU A 113 2.79 12.40 -13.57
CA LEU A 113 2.45 12.25 -12.16
C LEU A 113 2.65 13.55 -11.39
N GLN A 114 3.81 14.20 -11.57
CA GLN A 114 4.13 15.50 -10.97
C GLN A 114 3.08 16.55 -11.35
N SER A 115 2.68 16.60 -12.61
CA SER A 115 1.67 17.55 -13.11
C SER A 115 0.28 17.29 -12.50
N ILE A 116 -0.11 16.02 -12.34
CA ILE A 116 -1.39 15.64 -11.71
C ILE A 116 -1.41 16.03 -10.23
N MET A 117 -0.27 15.89 -9.53
CA MET A 117 -0.16 16.11 -8.09
C MET A 117 0.06 17.56 -7.68
N ALA A 118 0.47 18.44 -8.58
CA ALA A 118 0.74 19.85 -8.31
C ALA A 118 -0.45 20.62 -7.70
N ASN A 119 -1.68 20.11 -7.84
CA ASN A 119 -2.91 20.71 -7.34
C ASN A 119 -3.34 20.10 -5.98
N ASP A 120 -2.60 20.40 -4.90
CA ASP A 120 -3.07 20.25 -3.51
C ASP A 120 -2.99 18.86 -2.84
N LYS A 121 -2.16 17.93 -3.35
CA LYS A 121 -1.88 16.64 -2.68
C LYS A 121 -0.49 16.63 -2.05
N LYS A 122 -0.37 16.02 -0.86
CA LYS A 122 0.94 15.70 -0.27
C LYS A 122 1.77 14.93 -1.31
N PRO A 123 3.06 15.24 -1.50
CA PRO A 123 3.89 14.52 -2.46
C PRO A 123 3.95 13.04 -2.10
N LEU A 124 3.90 12.16 -3.11
CA LEU A 124 4.14 10.74 -2.92
C LEU A 124 5.55 10.52 -2.40
N LYS A 125 5.72 9.45 -1.62
CA LYS A 125 7.03 9.07 -1.10
C LYS A 125 7.77 8.23 -2.15
N ALA A 126 9.07 8.50 -2.23
CA ALA A 126 10.05 7.67 -2.92
C ALA A 126 10.59 6.60 -1.97
#